data_AF-M0BLI0-F1
#
_entry.id   AF-M0BLI0-F1
#
_cell.length_a   1.000
_cell.length_b   1.000
_cell.length_c   1.000
_cell.angle_alpha   90.00
_cell.angle_beta   90.00
_cell.angle_gamma   90.00
#
_symmetry.space_group_name_H-M   'P 1'
#
loop_
_entity.id
_entity.type
_entity.pdbx_description
1 polymer ?
#
loop_
_entity_poly.entity_id
_entity_poly.type
_entity_poly.pdbx_seq_one_letter_code
_entity_poly.pdbx_strand_id
1 'polypeptide(L)'
;MLRFVSWGAHHDVGHKGFSTEAKRELVSALSDYGDVYITSEDPLPDEFEDYRLPIPPTQIHDLLYYANLYAGDSQTMATEAAILGTPAVRSNSFAGEGDMSNFAELEQEYDLLYSRTEEGETLEIVGELIADSDAQDRWRQKREQLIEDKIDVTDFMLEMIYKLGESDS
;
A
#
# COMPACT_ATOMS: atom_id res chain seq x y z
N MET A 1 0.65 -6.49 5.26
CA MET A 1 -0.78 -6.18 5.02
C MET A 1 -1.01 -6.04 3.54
N LEU A 2 -2.11 -6.62 3.05
CA LEU A 2 -2.55 -6.52 1.66
C LEU A 2 -3.89 -5.78 1.57
N ARG A 3 -4.00 -4.84 0.62
CA ARG A 3 -5.25 -4.12 0.32
C ARG A 3 -5.58 -4.23 -1.16
N PHE A 4 -6.75 -4.78 -1.46
CA PHE A 4 -7.25 -4.90 -2.83
C PHE A 4 -8.59 -4.18 -2.98
N VAL A 5 -8.65 -3.14 -3.80
CA VAL A 5 -9.87 -2.38 -4.11
C VAL A 5 -10.93 -3.33 -4.65
N SER A 6 -10.59 -4.20 -5.59
CA SER A 6 -11.47 -5.27 -6.06
C SER A 6 -10.74 -6.60 -6.09
N TRP A 7 -11.40 -7.67 -5.65
CA TRP A 7 -10.89 -9.03 -5.85
C TRP A 7 -11.45 -9.68 -7.13
N GLY A 8 -12.69 -9.31 -7.51
CA GLY A 8 -13.47 -9.98 -8.54
C GLY A 8 -12.91 -9.93 -9.97
N ALA A 9 -13.20 -10.96 -10.75
CA ALA A 9 -12.70 -11.22 -12.10
C ALA A 9 -13.37 -10.37 -13.21
N HIS A 10 -13.74 -9.12 -12.96
CA HIS A 10 -14.13 -8.22 -14.06
C HIS A 10 -12.90 -7.44 -14.58
N HIS A 11 -11.87 -8.19 -14.93
CA HIS A 11 -10.82 -7.72 -15.81
C HIS A 11 -11.21 -8.08 -17.24
N ASP A 12 -12.15 -7.33 -17.79
CA ASP A 12 -12.20 -7.10 -19.22
C ASP A 12 -12.26 -5.59 -19.42
N VAL A 13 -11.20 -5.06 -20.03
CA VAL A 13 -11.04 -3.69 -20.53
C VAL A 13 -10.58 -2.62 -19.50
N GLY A 14 -9.26 -2.51 -19.31
CA GLY A 14 -8.60 -1.31 -18.76
C GLY A 14 -8.16 -1.42 -17.30
N HIS A 15 -6.95 -1.96 -17.09
CA HIS A 15 -6.31 -2.23 -15.80
C HIS A 15 -6.50 -1.11 -14.75
N LYS A 16 -6.79 -1.50 -13.50
CA LYS A 16 -6.86 -0.62 -12.32
C LYS A 16 -6.21 -1.23 -11.04
N GLY A 17 -5.40 -2.28 -11.16
CA GLY A 17 -4.79 -2.95 -10.00
C GLY A 17 -4.23 -4.34 -10.32
N PHE A 18 -4.10 -5.19 -9.30
CA PHE A 18 -3.49 -6.52 -9.38
C PHE A 18 -4.40 -7.57 -10.05
N SER A 19 -3.81 -8.42 -10.90
CA SER A 19 -4.42 -9.64 -11.40
C SER A 19 -4.71 -10.64 -10.27
N THR A 20 -5.57 -11.64 -10.53
CA THR A 20 -5.86 -12.67 -9.53
C THR A 20 -4.59 -13.47 -9.22
N GLU A 21 -3.80 -13.75 -10.25
CA GLU A 21 -2.53 -14.46 -10.18
C GLU A 21 -1.53 -13.70 -9.30
N ALA A 22 -1.34 -12.40 -9.53
CA ALA A 22 -0.45 -11.57 -8.72
C ALA A 22 -0.90 -11.47 -7.25
N LYS A 23 -2.22 -11.42 -6.99
CA LYS A 23 -2.75 -11.48 -5.61
C LYS A 23 -2.37 -12.79 -4.92
N ARG A 24 -2.51 -13.93 -5.61
CA ARG A 24 -2.11 -15.24 -5.06
C ARG A 24 -0.61 -15.28 -4.77
N GLU A 25 0.19 -14.75 -5.70
CA GLU A 25 1.65 -14.71 -5.56
C GLU A 25 2.09 -13.85 -4.37
N LEU A 26 1.50 -12.66 -4.20
CA LEU A 26 1.72 -11.81 -3.03
C LEU A 26 1.39 -12.54 -1.73
N VAL A 27 0.21 -13.17 -1.63
CA VAL A 27 -0.19 -13.90 -0.41
C VAL A 27 0.80 -15.04 -0.13
N SER A 28 1.15 -15.83 -1.15
CA SER A 28 2.10 -16.94 -0.99
C SER A 28 3.45 -16.44 -0.52
N ALA A 29 4.03 -15.44 -1.22
CA ALA A 29 5.34 -14.90 -0.91
C ALA A 29 5.40 -14.32 0.50
N LEU A 30 4.34 -13.64 0.96
CA LEU A 30 4.32 -13.05 2.30
C LEU A 30 4.05 -14.08 3.41
N SER A 31 3.27 -15.11 3.13
CA SER A 31 2.89 -16.13 4.13
C SER A 31 4.07 -16.94 4.65
N ASP A 32 5.15 -17.05 3.87
CA ASP A 32 6.39 -17.70 4.29
C ASP A 32 7.22 -16.85 5.27
N TYR A 33 6.94 -15.54 5.38
CA TYR A 33 7.72 -14.57 6.17
C TYR A 33 7.00 -14.10 7.43
N GLY A 34 5.67 -14.13 7.46
CA GLY A 34 4.91 -13.72 8.64
C GLY A 34 3.40 -13.71 8.43
N ASP A 35 2.70 -13.09 9.39
CA ASP A 35 1.24 -12.98 9.36
C ASP A 35 0.78 -12.09 8.20
N VAL A 36 -0.11 -12.64 7.36
CA VAL A 36 -0.70 -11.92 6.23
C VAL A 36 -2.14 -11.56 6.57
N TYR A 37 -2.44 -10.27 6.50
CA TYR A 37 -3.81 -9.75 6.62
C TYR A 37 -4.25 -9.09 5.33
N ILE A 38 -5.43 -9.47 4.85
CA ILE A 38 -6.05 -8.97 3.62
C ILE A 38 -7.29 -8.17 3.98
N THR A 39 -7.40 -6.99 3.37
CA THR A 39 -8.63 -6.22 3.31
C THR A 39 -9.02 -5.98 1.85
N SER A 40 -10.31 -6.12 1.54
CA SER A 40 -10.84 -5.87 0.21
C SER A 40 -12.24 -5.24 0.31
N GLU A 41 -12.63 -4.48 -0.72
CA GLU A 41 -14.00 -3.94 -0.82
C GLU A 41 -14.98 -5.01 -1.31
N ASP A 42 -14.48 -5.96 -2.09
CA ASP A 42 -15.22 -7.16 -2.52
C ASP A 42 -15.12 -8.29 -1.48
N PRO A 43 -16.07 -9.24 -1.51
CA PRO A 43 -15.91 -10.51 -0.82
C PRO A 43 -14.60 -11.20 -1.23
N LEU A 44 -13.90 -11.78 -0.26
CA LEU A 44 -12.71 -12.57 -0.54
C LEU A 44 -13.16 -13.98 -0.97
N PRO A 45 -12.45 -14.65 -1.88
CA PRO A 45 -12.69 -16.06 -2.13
C PRO A 45 -12.42 -16.90 -0.87
N ASP A 46 -13.11 -18.02 -0.75
CA ASP A 46 -12.99 -18.94 0.39
C ASP A 46 -11.53 -19.34 0.69
N GLU A 47 -10.67 -19.47 -0.33
CA GLU A 47 -9.24 -19.81 -0.16
C GLU A 47 -8.43 -18.71 0.55
N PHE A 48 -8.93 -17.48 0.65
CA PHE A 48 -8.28 -16.35 1.30
C PHE A 48 -8.97 -15.85 2.57
N GLU A 49 -10.08 -16.48 2.97
CA GLU A 49 -10.82 -16.08 4.17
C GLU A 49 -10.00 -16.21 5.46
N ASP A 50 -9.07 -17.16 5.52
CA ASP A 50 -8.16 -17.32 6.67
C ASP A 50 -7.20 -16.13 6.85
N TYR A 51 -6.95 -15.36 5.77
CA TYR A 51 -6.13 -14.14 5.81
C TYR A 51 -6.98 -12.87 6.01
N ARG A 52 -8.31 -12.98 6.10
CA ARG A 52 -9.18 -11.81 6.26
C ARG A 52 -8.81 -11.05 7.53
N LEU A 53 -8.67 -9.73 7.40
CA LEU A 53 -8.36 -8.88 8.53
C LEU A 53 -9.45 -8.99 9.63
N PRO A 54 -9.12 -9.46 10.85
CA PRO A 54 -10.12 -9.74 11.89
C PRO A 54 -10.40 -8.55 12.82
N ILE A 55 -10.00 -7.33 12.44
CA ILE A 55 -10.16 -6.11 13.25
C ILE A 55 -11.15 -5.13 12.61
N PRO A 56 -11.83 -4.30 13.42
CA PRO A 56 -12.73 -3.27 12.88
C PRO A 56 -11.95 -2.21 12.07
N PRO A 57 -12.60 -1.56 11.09
CA PRO A 57 -11.96 -0.52 10.28
C PRO A 57 -11.31 0.62 11.07
N THR A 58 -11.84 0.93 12.26
CA THR A 58 -11.31 1.97 13.15
C THR A 58 -9.90 1.69 13.68
N GLN A 59 -9.38 0.47 13.54
CA GLN A 59 -8.04 0.07 13.97
C GLN A 59 -7.07 -0.11 12.79
N ILE A 60 -7.48 0.25 11.57
CA ILE A 60 -6.64 0.07 10.37
C ILE A 60 -5.33 0.87 10.46
N HIS A 61 -5.38 2.12 10.94
CA HIS A 61 -4.15 2.92 11.04
C HIS A 61 -3.16 2.36 12.06
N ASP A 62 -3.67 1.82 13.18
CA ASP A 62 -2.81 1.13 14.16
C ASP A 62 -2.16 -0.10 13.54
N LEU A 63 -2.94 -0.90 12.80
CA LEU A 63 -2.41 -2.06 12.08
C LEU A 63 -1.33 -1.64 11.06
N LEU A 64 -1.59 -0.60 10.27
CA LEU A 64 -0.62 -0.09 9.30
C LEU A 64 0.67 0.30 10.03
N TYR A 65 0.58 1.10 11.10
CA TYR A 65 1.74 1.56 11.86
C TYR A 65 2.62 0.42 12.40
N TYR A 66 2.04 -0.72 12.76
CA TYR A 66 2.78 -1.90 13.24
C TYR A 66 3.14 -2.90 12.15
N ALA A 67 2.67 -2.73 10.91
CA ALA A 67 2.96 -3.66 9.84
C ALA A 67 4.43 -3.57 9.40
N ASN A 68 4.98 -4.70 8.94
CA ASN A 68 6.31 -4.73 8.34
C ASN A 68 6.31 -4.29 6.88
N LEU A 69 5.15 -4.40 6.22
CA LEU A 69 4.96 -4.06 4.81
C LEU A 69 3.48 -3.85 4.52
N TYR A 70 3.19 -2.87 3.66
CA TYR A 70 1.94 -2.70 2.95
C TYR A 70 2.15 -2.94 1.46
N ALA A 71 1.28 -3.73 0.83
CA ALA A 71 1.17 -3.83 -0.62
C ALA A 71 -0.30 -3.79 -1.07
N GLY A 72 -0.63 -3.01 -2.10
CA GLY A 72 -2.02 -2.89 -2.55
C GLY A 72 -2.24 -1.95 -3.71
N ASP A 73 -3.46 -1.91 -4.23
CA ASP A 73 -3.88 -1.03 -5.33
C ASP A 73 -4.69 0.20 -4.85
N SER A 74 -4.92 0.30 -3.53
CA SER A 74 -5.53 1.46 -2.89
C SER A 74 -4.55 2.63 -2.80
N GLN A 75 -5.02 3.77 -3.26
CA GLN A 75 -4.35 5.07 -3.19
C GLN A 75 -4.22 5.58 -1.75
N THR A 76 -5.34 5.66 -1.03
CA THR A 76 -5.42 6.19 0.33
C THR A 76 -4.60 5.38 1.32
N MET A 77 -4.78 4.06 1.34
CA MET A 77 -4.07 3.22 2.32
C MET A 77 -2.56 3.12 2.04
N ALA A 78 -2.14 3.21 0.77
CA ALA A 78 -0.72 3.29 0.43
C ALA A 78 -0.08 4.58 0.98
N THR A 79 -0.82 5.70 0.88
CA THR A 79 -0.40 7.01 1.40
C THR A 79 -0.30 6.97 2.93
N GLU A 80 -1.32 6.45 3.60
CA GLU A 80 -1.34 6.30 5.06
C GLU A 80 -0.18 5.42 5.55
N ALA A 81 0.08 4.28 4.90
CA ALA A 81 1.19 3.40 5.23
C ALA A 81 2.55 4.13 5.15
N ALA A 82 2.78 4.86 4.05
CA ALA A 82 4.01 5.62 3.83
C ALA A 82 4.25 6.66 4.94
N ILE A 83 3.23 7.46 5.29
CA ILE A 83 3.34 8.50 6.33
C ILE A 83 3.50 7.91 7.73
N LEU A 84 2.90 6.75 7.97
CA LEU A 84 3.08 6.00 9.22
C LEU A 84 4.47 5.35 9.31
N GLY A 85 5.28 5.42 8.25
CA GLY A 85 6.64 4.88 8.22
C GLY A 85 6.65 3.37 8.04
N THR A 86 5.64 2.86 7.35
CA THR A 86 5.55 1.45 6.94
C THR A 86 6.04 1.33 5.51
N PRO A 87 6.94 0.37 5.21
CA PRO A 87 7.29 0.04 3.83
C PRO A 87 6.03 -0.14 2.99
N ALA A 88 5.88 0.67 1.94
CA ALA A 88 4.65 0.74 1.17
C ALA A 88 4.95 0.59 -0.32
N VAL A 89 4.30 -0.38 -0.95
CA VAL A 89 4.34 -0.60 -2.39
C VAL A 89 2.92 -0.58 -2.92
N ARG A 90 2.68 0.10 -4.03
CA ARG A 90 1.37 0.07 -4.68
C ARG A 90 1.48 -0.22 -6.17
N SER A 91 0.48 -0.94 -6.66
CA SER A 91 0.31 -1.17 -8.10
C SER A 91 -1.00 -0.54 -8.57
N ASN A 92 -0.93 0.41 -9.49
CA ASN A 92 -2.11 0.99 -10.13
C ASN A 92 -1.73 1.55 -11.51
N SER A 93 -2.65 1.44 -12.46
CA SER A 93 -2.48 1.90 -13.84
C SER A 93 -2.37 3.43 -14.00
N PHE A 94 -2.63 4.19 -12.93
CA PHE A 94 -2.36 5.63 -12.86
C PHE A 94 -1.00 5.99 -12.23
N ALA A 95 -0.24 5.02 -11.73
CA ALA A 95 1.12 5.28 -11.26
C ALA A 95 2.00 5.76 -12.44
N GLY A 96 2.81 6.82 -12.26
CA GLY A 96 3.66 7.37 -13.32
C GLY A 96 3.35 8.82 -13.72
N GLU A 97 3.42 9.17 -15.02
CA GLU A 97 3.38 10.57 -15.48
C GLU A 97 2.07 11.33 -15.21
N GLY A 98 0.97 10.61 -14.93
CA GLY A 98 -0.34 11.18 -14.59
C GLY A 98 -0.73 11.03 -13.12
N ASP A 99 0.22 10.63 -12.28
CA ASP A 99 0.00 10.34 -10.88
C ASP A 99 -0.17 11.61 -10.05
N MET A 100 -0.87 11.51 -8.93
CA MET A 100 -1.07 12.69 -8.08
C MET A 100 0.24 13.12 -7.43
N SER A 101 0.43 14.43 -7.29
CA SER A 101 1.70 15.03 -6.85
C SER A 101 2.18 14.50 -5.49
N ASN A 102 1.25 14.09 -4.60
CA ASN A 102 1.58 13.51 -3.30
C ASN A 102 2.29 12.16 -3.42
N PHE A 103 1.94 11.31 -4.40
CA PHE A 103 2.62 10.03 -4.59
C PHE A 103 4.04 10.23 -5.11
N ALA A 104 4.20 11.14 -6.07
CA ALA A 104 5.51 11.54 -6.58
C ALA A 104 6.39 12.14 -5.48
N GLU A 105 5.83 12.97 -4.59
CA GLU A 105 6.55 13.53 -3.44
C GLU A 105 6.98 12.43 -2.45
N LEU A 106 6.06 11.55 -2.03
CA LEU A 106 6.36 10.44 -1.12
C LEU A 106 7.40 9.47 -1.68
N GLU A 107 7.40 9.26 -3.00
CA GLU A 107 8.36 8.38 -3.67
C GLU A 107 9.70 9.07 -3.94
N GLN A 108 9.70 10.22 -4.59
CA GLN A 108 10.93 10.84 -5.12
C GLN A 108 11.66 11.70 -4.09
N GLU A 109 10.93 12.36 -3.18
CA GLU A 109 11.54 13.22 -2.16
C GLU A 109 11.86 12.44 -0.88
N TYR A 110 10.94 11.56 -0.46
CA TYR A 110 11.03 10.86 0.82
C TYR A 110 11.34 9.36 0.71
N ASP A 111 11.26 8.76 -0.47
CA ASP A 111 11.51 7.33 -0.70
C ASP A 111 10.63 6.43 0.22
N LEU A 112 9.43 6.89 0.57
CA LEU A 112 8.50 6.27 1.52
C LEU A 112 7.44 5.38 0.84
N LEU A 113 7.22 5.56 -0.45
CA LEU A 113 6.23 4.82 -1.23
C LEU A 113 6.81 4.44 -2.59
N TYR A 114 6.57 3.21 -3.02
CA TYR A 114 6.88 2.78 -4.39
C TYR A 114 5.61 2.58 -5.18
N SER A 115 5.47 3.34 -6.27
CA SER A 115 4.29 3.28 -7.15
C SER A 115 4.67 2.67 -8.49
N ARG A 116 4.06 1.54 -8.85
CA ARG A 116 4.33 0.86 -10.13
C ARG A 116 3.06 0.64 -10.93
N THR A 117 3.16 0.69 -12.26
CA THR A 117 2.07 0.30 -13.16
C THR A 117 2.01 -1.21 -13.34
N GLU A 118 3.19 -1.84 -13.34
CA GLU A 118 3.35 -3.26 -13.58
C GLU A 118 3.34 -4.04 -12.26
N GLU A 119 2.51 -5.08 -12.20
CA GLU A 119 2.42 -5.96 -11.02
C GLU A 119 3.70 -6.76 -10.78
N GLY A 120 4.44 -7.10 -11.85
CA GLY A 120 5.73 -7.81 -11.75
C GLY A 120 6.79 -7.00 -11.01
N GLU A 121 6.93 -5.70 -11.33
CA GLU A 121 7.84 -4.81 -10.61
C GLU A 121 7.42 -4.64 -9.15
N THR A 122 6.11 -4.65 -8.88
CA THR A 122 5.60 -4.60 -7.51
C THR A 122 5.98 -5.84 -6.72
N LEU A 123 5.83 -7.03 -7.31
CA LEU A 123 6.22 -8.30 -6.70
C LEU A 123 7.72 -8.36 -6.39
N GLU A 124 8.56 -7.88 -7.31
CA GLU A 124 10.01 -7.81 -7.12
C GLU A 124 10.38 -6.92 -5.92
N ILE A 125 9.85 -5.69 -5.87
CA ILE A 125 10.10 -4.74 -4.77
C ILE A 125 9.59 -5.32 -3.44
N VAL A 126 8.42 -5.95 -3.43
CA VAL A 126 7.90 -6.62 -2.23
C VAL A 126 8.87 -7.71 -1.77
N GLY A 127 9.39 -8.52 -2.69
CA GLY A 127 10.40 -9.55 -2.41
C GLY A 127 11.69 -8.99 -1.83
N GLU A 128 12.16 -7.85 -2.34
CA GLU A 128 13.34 -7.15 -1.81
C GLU A 128 13.10 -6.63 -0.39
N LEU A 129 11.96 -5.99 -0.16
CA LEU A 129 11.61 -5.39 1.14
C LEU A 129 11.45 -6.44 2.25
N ILE A 130 10.85 -7.61 1.95
CA ILE A 130 10.70 -8.68 2.95
C ILE A 130 12.03 -9.39 3.26
N ALA A 131 12.96 -9.41 2.30
CA ALA A 131 14.29 -9.98 2.51
C ALA A 131 15.23 -9.03 3.29
N ASP A 132 14.86 -7.75 3.41
CA ASP A 132 15.65 -6.72 4.05
C ASP A 132 15.22 -6.48 5.50
N SER A 133 15.98 -7.04 6.45
CA SER A 133 15.70 -6.89 7.89
C SER A 133 15.73 -5.46 8.40
N ASP A 134 16.39 -4.56 7.67
CA ASP A 134 16.61 -3.18 8.09
C ASP A 134 15.63 -2.21 7.40
N ALA A 135 14.74 -2.71 6.53
CA ALA A 135 13.76 -1.88 5.81
C ALA A 135 12.87 -1.07 6.75
N GLN A 136 12.36 -1.66 7.84
CA GLN A 136 11.52 -0.92 8.77
C GLN A 136 12.25 0.25 9.44
N ASP A 137 13.51 0.07 9.83
CA ASP A 137 14.29 1.13 10.47
C ASP A 137 14.59 2.26 9.48
N ARG A 138 14.87 1.95 8.21
CA ARG A 138 15.03 2.96 7.16
C ARG A 138 13.73 3.72 6.91
N TRP A 139 12.57 3.05 6.87
CA TRP A 139 11.28 3.73 6.69
C TRP A 139 10.93 4.64 7.87
N ARG A 140 11.29 4.25 9.10
CA ARG A 140 11.14 5.11 10.27
C ARG A 140 11.97 6.39 10.17
N GLN A 141 13.22 6.30 9.72
CA GLN A 141 14.08 7.47 9.51
C GLN A 141 13.55 8.39 8.41
N LYS A 142 13.11 7.81 7.28
CA LYS A 142 12.47 8.57 6.18
C LYS A 142 11.21 9.30 6.65
N ARG A 143 10.41 8.65 7.50
CA ARG A 143 9.24 9.29 8.13
C ARG A 143 9.64 10.44 9.04
N GLU A 144 10.68 10.28 9.87
CA GLU A 144 11.16 11.38 10.72
C GLU A 144 11.55 12.61 9.89
N GLN A 145 12.20 12.40 8.75
CA GLN A 145 12.51 13.48 7.81
C GLN A 145 11.24 14.17 7.27
N LEU A 146 10.22 13.40 6.84
CA LEU A 146 8.93 13.96 6.42
C LEU A 146 8.30 14.81 7.53
N ILE A 147 8.35 14.36 8.79
CA ILE A 147 7.79 15.08 9.93
C ILE A 147 8.58 16.36 10.22
N GLU A 148 9.90 16.34 10.10
CA GLU A 148 10.74 17.53 10.29
C GLU A 148 10.45 18.60 9.22
N ASP A 149 10.24 18.17 7.98
CA ASP A 149 9.91 19.06 6.86
C ASP A 149 8.47 19.58 6.91
N LYS A 150 7.52 18.79 7.44
CA LYS A 150 6.10 19.13 7.54
C LYS A 150 5.73 19.48 8.99
N ILE A 151 5.70 20.78 9.28
CA ILE A 151 5.39 21.36 10.60
C ILE A 151 4.12 20.78 11.25
N ASP A 152 3.10 20.45 10.46
CA ASP A 152 1.91 19.72 10.93
C ASP A 152 1.59 18.52 10.02
N VAL A 153 1.95 17.33 10.51
CA VAL A 153 1.75 16.05 9.82
C VAL A 153 0.28 15.64 9.81
N THR A 154 -0.51 16.09 10.78
CA THR A 154 -1.94 15.80 10.84
C THR A 154 -2.65 16.57 9.73
N ASP A 155 -2.36 17.85 9.60
CA ASP A 155 -2.88 18.68 8.52
C ASP A 155 -2.40 18.16 7.16
N PHE A 156 -1.13 17.73 7.05
CA PHE A 156 -0.62 17.10 5.83
C PHE A 156 -1.36 15.80 5.47
N MET A 157 -1.60 14.92 6.46
CA MET A 157 -2.39 13.71 6.27
C MET A 157 -3.82 14.04 5.82
N LEU A 158 -4.47 14.98 6.49
CA LEU A 158 -5.83 15.41 6.14
C LEU A 158 -5.87 15.98 4.73
N GLU A 159 -4.93 16.86 4.37
CA GLU A 159 -4.83 17.44 3.02
C GLU A 159 -4.69 16.35 1.95
N MET A 160 -3.85 15.33 2.18
CA MET A 160 -3.72 14.22 1.23
C MET A 160 -4.97 13.37 1.13
N ILE A 161 -5.61 13.03 2.25
CA ILE A 161 -6.86 12.28 2.25
C ILE A 161 -7.95 13.06 1.50
N TYR A 162 -8.03 14.39 1.70
CA TYR A 162 -8.98 15.25 1.00
C TYR A 162 -8.71 15.31 -0.51
N LYS A 163 -7.44 15.51 -0.92
CA LYS A 163 -7.08 15.54 -2.35
C LYS A 163 -7.44 14.24 -3.06
N LEU A 164 -7.24 13.09 -2.40
CA LEU A 164 -7.63 11.78 -2.92
C LEU A 164 -9.15 11.62 -3.01
N GLY A 165 -9.89 12.16 -2.05
CA GLY A 165 -11.36 12.14 -2.06
C GLY A 165 -12.00 13.00 -3.15
N GLU A 166 -11.36 14.11 -3.55
CA GLU A 166 -11.86 14.98 -4.64
C GLU A 166 -11.62 14.38 -6.04
N SER A 167 -10.63 13.51 -6.20
CA SER A 167 -10.35 12.83 -7.48
C SER A 167 -11.23 11.61 -7.76
N ASP A 168 -11.88 11.06 -6.73
CA ASP A 168 -12.83 9.93 -6.84
C ASP A 168 -14.29 10.39 -7.05
N SER A 169 -14.55 11.71 -7.17
CA SER A 169 -15.88 12.31 -7.36
C SER A 169 -16.18 12.83 -8.77
#